data_AF-A0A7Y6PS66-F1
#
_entry.id   AF-A0A7Y6PS66-F1
#
_cell.length_a   1.000
_cell.length_b   1.000
_cell.length_c   1.000
_cell.angle_alpha   90.00
_cell.angle_beta   90.00
_cell.angle_gamma   90.00
#
_symmetry.space_group_name_H-M   'P 1'
#
loop_
_entity.id
_entity.type
_entity.pdbx_description
1 polymer ?
#
loop_
_entity_poly.entity_id
_entity_poly.type
_entity_poly.pdbx_seq_one_letter_code
_entity_poly.pdbx_strand_id
1 'polypeptide(L)'
;MADVVGALAEPPVVLASSLVLALACAMRGRPEPAARFAVAVPATSLVDKLLKLVVHEHRPRSDDKKPDQSFPSGHAGAMTAFALSAAFSTRRRWALPVAFGAIVAVGVSRVRHREHWLHDVLAGNVLGMIGAGLGALAARALRRRVSETSCRSTA
;
A
#
# COMPACT_ATOMS: atom_id res chain seq x y z
N MET A 1 19.73 -3.19 -15.91
CA MET A 1 20.06 -3.34 -14.48
C MET A 1 18.77 -3.05 -13.72
N ALA A 2 18.13 -4.06 -13.13
CA ALA A 2 16.91 -3.81 -12.36
C ALA A 2 17.31 -3.01 -11.11
N ASP A 3 16.76 -1.81 -10.94
CA ASP A 3 16.95 -1.03 -9.72
C ASP A 3 16.53 -1.86 -8.51
N VAL A 4 17.36 -1.92 -7.46
CA VAL A 4 17.02 -2.56 -6.17
C VAL A 4 15.69 -2.02 -5.61
N VAL A 5 15.41 -0.74 -5.86
CA VAL A 5 14.14 -0.07 -5.53
C VAL A 5 12.97 -0.66 -6.32
N GLY A 6 13.19 -0.98 -7.60
CA GLY A 6 12.20 -1.63 -8.44
C GLY A 6 11.83 -3.03 -7.93
N ALA A 7 12.84 -3.82 -7.57
CA ALA A 7 12.65 -5.18 -7.03
C ALA A 7 11.90 -5.21 -5.69
N LEU A 8 12.17 -4.24 -4.80
CA LEU A 8 11.47 -4.11 -3.51
C LEU A 8 10.05 -3.58 -3.66
N ALA A 9 9.77 -2.82 -4.72
CA ALA A 9 8.45 -2.26 -4.98
C ALA A 9 7.51 -3.23 -5.71
N GLU A 10 7.96 -4.44 -6.06
CA GLU A 10 7.12 -5.43 -6.74
C GLU A 10 5.84 -5.73 -5.92
N PRO A 11 4.63 -5.56 -6.50
CA PRO A 11 3.37 -5.74 -5.80
C PRO A 11 3.27 -7.04 -4.99
N PRO A 12 3.69 -8.22 -5.49
CA PRO A 12 3.64 -9.44 -4.69
C PRO A 12 4.56 -9.39 -3.47
N VAL A 13 5.72 -8.73 -3.55
CA VAL A 13 6.67 -8.59 -2.44
C VAL A 13 6.11 -7.67 -1.37
N VAL A 14 5.52 -6.53 -1.76
CA VAL A 14 4.89 -5.59 -0.82
C VAL A 14 3.68 -6.23 -0.14
N LEU A 15 2.88 -6.99 -0.89
CA LEU A 15 1.71 -7.68 -0.37
C LEU A 15 2.11 -8.79 0.61
N ALA A 16 3.07 -9.64 0.25
CA ALA A 16 3.61 -10.66 1.16
C ALA A 16 4.17 -10.02 2.45
N SER A 17 4.97 -8.95 2.31
CA SER A 17 5.55 -8.21 3.44
C SER A 17 4.48 -7.61 4.35
N SER A 18 3.40 -7.07 3.77
CA SER A 18 2.26 -6.54 4.52
C SER A 18 1.51 -7.61 5.31
N LEU A 19 1.30 -8.79 4.73
CA LEU A 19 0.63 -9.91 5.39
C LEU A 19 1.49 -10.51 6.50
N VAL A 20 2.81 -10.62 6.29
CA VAL A 20 3.76 -11.05 7.32
C VAL A 20 3.75 -10.07 8.49
N LEU A 21 3.79 -8.75 8.22
CA LEU A 21 3.69 -7.74 9.28
C LEU A 21 2.33 -7.75 9.99
N ALA A 22 1.24 -7.96 9.24
CA ALA A 22 -0.09 -8.10 9.82
C ALA A 22 -0.15 -9.29 10.78
N LEU A 23 0.34 -10.46 10.36
CA LEU A 23 0.40 -11.67 11.16
C LEU A 23 1.31 -11.49 12.38
N ALA A 24 2.51 -10.94 12.20
CA ALA A 24 3.43 -10.67 13.30
C ALA A 24 2.83 -9.69 14.33
N CYS A 25 2.07 -8.68 13.88
CA CYS A 25 1.36 -7.77 14.78
C CYS A 25 0.20 -8.47 15.50
N ALA A 26 -0.53 -9.36 14.82
CA ALA A 26 -1.60 -10.16 15.42
C ALA A 26 -1.03 -11.10 16.50
N MET A 27 0.07 -11.81 16.21
CA MET A 27 0.75 -12.69 17.16
C MET A 27 1.31 -11.95 18.38
N ARG A 28 1.69 -10.68 18.22
CA ARG A 28 2.15 -9.81 19.32
C ARG A 28 1.02 -9.14 20.11
N GLY A 29 -0.25 -9.51 19.86
CA GLY A 29 -1.39 -8.90 20.54
C GLY A 29 -1.62 -7.42 20.18
N ARG A 30 -1.17 -6.98 19.00
CA ARG A 30 -1.34 -5.60 18.50
C ARG A 30 -2.37 -5.55 17.37
N PRO A 31 -3.68 -5.61 17.68
CA PRO A 31 -4.74 -5.71 16.68
C PRO A 31 -4.84 -4.48 15.76
N GLU A 32 -4.53 -3.28 16.28
CA GLU A 32 -4.63 -2.02 15.53
C GLU A 32 -3.63 -1.96 14.35
N PRO A 33 -2.30 -2.16 14.54
CA PRO A 33 -1.36 -2.30 13.42
C PRO A 33 -1.67 -3.47 12.48
N ALA A 34 -2.11 -4.62 13.01
CA ALA A 34 -2.44 -5.78 12.20
C ALA A 34 -3.54 -5.48 11.18
N ALA A 35 -4.62 -4.83 11.63
CA ALA A 35 -5.74 -4.44 10.78
C ALA A 35 -5.34 -3.43 9.69
N ARG A 36 -4.40 -2.51 9.98
CA ARG A 36 -3.92 -1.55 8.99
C ARG A 36 -3.25 -2.25 7.81
N PHE A 37 -2.29 -3.14 8.10
CA PHE A 37 -1.57 -3.86 7.05
C PHE A 37 -2.44 -4.88 6.32
N ALA A 38 -3.30 -5.61 7.06
CA ALA A 38 -4.17 -6.63 6.50
C ALA A 38 -5.22 -6.07 5.51
N VAL A 39 -5.61 -4.80 5.66
CA VAL A 39 -6.64 -4.18 4.82
C VAL A 39 -6.03 -3.24 3.77
N ALA A 40 -5.06 -2.40 4.15
CA ALA A 40 -4.61 -1.32 3.28
C ALA A 40 -3.98 -1.81 1.96
N VAL A 41 -3.03 -2.74 2.04
CA VAL A 41 -2.33 -3.23 0.84
C VAL A 41 -3.24 -4.13 -0.01
N PRO A 42 -3.96 -5.13 0.56
CA PRO A 42 -4.86 -5.96 -0.24
C PRO A 42 -5.99 -5.17 -0.90
N ALA A 43 -6.60 -4.19 -0.21
CA ALA A 43 -7.63 -3.34 -0.81
C ALA A 43 -7.07 -2.53 -1.99
N THR A 44 -5.88 -1.95 -1.83
CA THR A 44 -5.22 -1.19 -2.90
C THR A 44 -4.90 -2.09 -4.10
N SER A 45 -4.38 -3.30 -3.87
CA SER A 45 -4.06 -4.25 -4.94
C SER A 45 -5.30 -4.81 -5.63
N LEU A 46 -6.40 -4.99 -4.91
CA LEU A 46 -7.67 -5.40 -5.50
C LEU A 46 -8.20 -4.30 -6.43
N VAL A 47 -8.20 -3.05 -5.96
CA VAL A 47 -8.66 -1.91 -6.74
C VAL A 47 -7.78 -1.69 -7.98
N ASP A 48 -6.45 -1.80 -7.84
CA ASP A 48 -5.52 -1.76 -8.98
C ASP A 48 -5.82 -2.84 -10.03
N LYS A 49 -6.06 -4.08 -9.61
CA LYS A 49 -6.45 -5.17 -10.51
C LYS A 49 -7.77 -4.90 -11.20
N LEU A 50 -8.78 -4.40 -10.48
CA LEU A 50 -10.08 -4.08 -11.05
C LEU A 50 -9.98 -2.92 -12.05
N LEU A 51 -9.22 -1.87 -11.73
CA LEU A 51 -8.99 -0.75 -12.64
C LEU A 51 -8.28 -1.19 -13.92
N LYS A 52 -7.31 -2.10 -13.83
CA LYS A 52 -6.64 -2.69 -15.00
C LYS A 52 -7.54 -3.54 -15.89
N LEU A 53 -8.69 -4.00 -15.39
CA LEU A 53 -9.70 -4.67 -16.23
C LEU A 53 -10.61 -3.68 -16.96
N VAL A 54 -10.67 -2.42 -16.49
CA VAL A 54 -11.55 -1.38 -17.04
C VAL A 54 -10.76 -0.41 -17.94
N VAL A 55 -9.54 -0.05 -17.55
CA VAL A 55 -8.70 0.94 -18.23
C VAL A 55 -7.61 0.24 -19.02
N HIS A 56 -7.71 0.30 -20.35
CA HIS A 56 -6.73 -0.24 -21.28
C HIS A 56 -5.81 0.88 -21.77
N GLU A 57 -4.94 1.38 -20.89
CA GLU A 57 -4.00 2.46 -21.22
C GLU A 57 -2.67 1.89 -21.73
N HIS A 58 -2.25 2.35 -22.90
CA HIS A 58 -1.07 1.87 -23.62
C HIS A 58 0.24 2.39 -22.99
N ARG A 59 1.23 1.50 -22.78
CA ARG A 59 2.50 1.85 -22.15
C ARG A 59 3.36 2.71 -23.08
N PRO A 60 4.15 3.65 -22.55
CA PRO A 60 5.07 4.46 -23.35
C PRO A 60 6.22 3.66 -24.00
N ARG A 61 6.37 2.36 -23.72
CA ARG A 61 7.37 1.47 -24.33
C ARG A 61 6.69 0.38 -25.17
N SER A 62 6.94 0.41 -26.48
CA SER A 62 6.30 -0.43 -27.51
C SER A 62 6.69 -1.92 -27.51
N ASP A 63 7.56 -2.37 -26.60
CA ASP A 63 8.20 -3.71 -26.64
C ASP A 63 7.90 -4.56 -25.38
N ASP A 64 6.93 -4.15 -24.56
CA ASP A 64 6.55 -4.84 -23.34
C ASP A 64 5.56 -5.99 -23.62
N LYS A 65 5.75 -7.14 -22.97
CA LYS A 65 4.88 -8.34 -23.05
C LYS A 65 3.42 -8.10 -22.60
N LYS A 66 3.08 -6.89 -22.12
CA LYS A 66 1.74 -6.45 -21.70
C LYS A 66 1.56 -4.96 -22.04
N PRO A 67 1.34 -4.61 -23.31
CA PRO A 67 1.35 -3.23 -23.78
C PRO A 67 0.18 -2.38 -23.24
N ASP A 68 -0.90 -2.99 -22.74
CA ASP A 68 -2.16 -2.30 -22.44
C ASP A 68 -2.49 -2.19 -20.93
N GLN A 69 -1.47 -2.26 -20.04
CA GLN A 69 -1.64 -2.23 -18.58
C GLN A 69 -0.73 -1.19 -17.90
N SER A 70 -0.82 0.07 -18.33
CA SER A 70 -0.06 1.19 -17.76
C SER A 70 -0.70 1.78 -16.52
N PHE A 71 -2.03 1.80 -16.50
CA PHE A 71 -2.82 2.52 -15.51
C PHE A 71 -3.58 1.54 -14.60
N PRO A 72 -3.51 1.71 -13.26
CA PRO A 72 -2.61 2.54 -12.47
C PRO A 72 -1.27 1.83 -12.16
N SER A 73 -0.30 2.57 -11.59
CA SER A 73 0.93 1.97 -11.07
C SER A 73 0.66 1.25 -9.74
N GLY A 74 0.41 -0.05 -9.82
CA GLY A 74 0.24 -0.93 -8.66
C GLY A 74 1.43 -0.89 -7.68
N HIS A 75 2.66 -0.68 -8.18
CA HIS A 75 3.85 -0.49 -7.36
C HIS A 75 3.78 0.79 -6.50
N ALA A 76 3.37 1.92 -7.09
CA ALA A 76 3.22 3.19 -6.38
C ALA A 76 2.10 3.14 -5.33
N GLY A 77 0.96 2.55 -5.69
CA GLY A 77 -0.17 2.39 -4.77
C GLY A 77 0.12 1.45 -3.61
N ALA A 78 0.68 0.27 -3.87
CA ALA A 78 1.03 -0.69 -2.83
C ALA A 78 2.07 -0.11 -1.87
N MET A 79 3.10 0.56 -2.39
CA MET A 79 4.12 1.20 -1.56
C MET A 79 3.53 2.32 -0.69
N THR A 80 2.67 3.16 -1.26
CA THR A 80 2.01 4.25 -0.50
C THR A 80 1.13 3.70 0.61
N ALA A 81 0.32 2.68 0.32
CA ALA A 81 -0.52 2.02 1.32
C ALA A 81 0.31 1.41 2.46
N PHE A 82 1.42 0.76 2.11
CA PHE A 82 2.34 0.15 3.08
C PHE A 82 3.05 1.20 3.94
N ALA A 83 3.67 2.20 3.31
CA ALA A 83 4.46 3.23 3.98
C ALA A 83 3.61 4.07 4.96
N LEU A 84 2.40 4.45 4.55
CA LEU A 84 1.47 5.16 5.44
C LEU A 84 1.00 4.27 6.59
N SER A 85 0.66 3.00 6.32
CA SER A 85 0.26 2.05 7.37
C SER A 85 1.37 1.83 8.40
N ALA A 86 2.63 1.79 7.96
CA ALA A 86 3.79 1.72 8.83
C ALA A 86 3.98 3.02 9.63
N ALA A 87 3.93 4.18 8.99
CA ALA A 87 4.08 5.48 9.67
C ALA A 87 3.05 5.68 10.79
N PHE A 88 1.77 5.40 10.50
CA PHE A 88 0.70 5.52 11.47
C PHE A 88 0.74 4.46 12.59
N SER A 89 1.32 3.29 12.32
CA SER A 89 1.50 2.24 13.33
C SER A 89 2.65 2.51 14.30
N THR A 90 3.72 3.16 13.82
CA THR A 90 4.89 3.50 14.64
C THR A 90 4.62 4.71 15.55
N ARG A 91 3.69 5.61 15.18
CA ARG A 91 3.37 6.87 15.90
C ARG A 91 4.60 7.74 16.23
N ARG A 92 5.70 7.56 15.49
CA ARG A 92 6.92 8.36 15.64
C ARG A 92 6.88 9.51 14.63
N ARG A 93 7.21 10.71 15.09
CA ARG A 93 7.31 11.94 14.28
C ARG A 93 8.24 11.82 13.06
N TRP A 94 9.28 10.99 13.14
CA TRP A 94 10.20 10.72 12.02
C TRP A 94 9.64 9.72 10.99
N ALA A 95 8.57 8.98 11.29
CA ALA A 95 8.09 7.93 10.40
C ALA A 95 7.36 8.49 9.17
N LEU A 96 6.70 9.64 9.29
CA LEU A 96 6.05 10.34 8.17
C LEU A 96 7.04 10.85 7.12
N PRO A 97 8.12 11.60 7.48
CA PRO A 97 9.09 12.03 6.48
C PRO A 97 9.82 10.86 5.81
N VAL A 98 10.08 9.75 6.54
CA VAL A 98 10.64 8.53 5.95
C VAL A 98 9.68 7.88 4.96
N ALA A 99 8.39 7.76 5.31
CA ALA A 99 7.37 7.24 4.41
C ALA A 99 7.24 8.10 3.14
N PHE A 100 7.25 9.42 3.29
CA PHE A 100 7.22 10.34 2.16
C PHE A 100 8.45 10.18 1.25
N GLY A 101 9.64 10.11 1.83
CA GLY A 101 10.87 9.85 1.08
C GLY A 101 10.82 8.53 0.30
N ALA A 102 10.25 7.48 0.90
CA ALA A 102 10.09 6.19 0.24
C ALA A 102 9.08 6.23 -0.93
N ILE A 103 7.96 6.93 -0.76
CA ILE A 103 6.96 7.14 -1.83
C ILE A 103 7.57 7.90 -3.00
N VAL A 104 8.28 8.99 -2.72
CA VAL A 104 8.95 9.80 -3.75
C VAL A 104 10.05 9.00 -4.45
N ALA A 105 10.87 8.23 -3.72
CA ALA A 105 11.92 7.41 -4.29
C ALA A 105 11.37 6.36 -5.28
N VAL A 106 10.27 5.69 -4.92
CA VAL A 106 9.60 4.72 -5.81
C VAL A 106 8.98 5.43 -7.02
N GLY A 107 8.33 6.58 -6.83
CA GLY A 107 7.78 7.37 -7.93
C GLY A 107 8.85 7.81 -8.93
N VAL A 108 9.99 8.32 -8.43
CA VAL A 108 11.12 8.75 -9.27
C VAL A 108 11.75 7.58 -10.02
N SER A 109 11.93 6.42 -9.38
CA SER A 109 12.47 5.22 -10.04
C SER A 109 11.57 4.77 -11.20
N ARG A 110 10.24 4.81 -11.03
CA ARG A 110 9.26 4.40 -12.05
C ARG A 110 9.16 5.37 -13.23
N VAL A 111 9.23 6.68 -12.98
CA VAL A 111 9.28 7.69 -14.05
C VAL A 111 10.60 7.61 -14.81
N ARG A 112 11.74 7.39 -14.11
CA ARG A 112 13.07 7.26 -14.74
C ARG A 112 13.17 6.06 -15.67
N HIS A 113 12.49 4.96 -15.36
CA HIS A 113 12.47 3.76 -16.21
C HIS A 113 11.59 3.91 -17.46
N ARG A 114 10.84 5.03 -17.59
CA ARG A 114 9.84 5.25 -18.65
C ARG A 114 8.83 4.10 -18.78
N GLU A 115 8.53 3.41 -17.68
CA GLU A 115 7.54 2.33 -17.65
C GLU A 115 6.12 2.86 -17.44
N HIS A 116 6.00 4.04 -16.83
CA HIS A 116 4.74 4.67 -16.45
C HIS A 116 4.80 6.19 -16.65
N TRP A 117 3.65 6.78 -16.97
CA TRP A 117 3.51 8.22 -16.99
C TRP A 117 3.46 8.80 -15.57
N LEU A 118 3.76 10.09 -15.43
CA LEU A 118 3.70 10.77 -14.13
C LEU A 118 2.28 10.72 -13.53
N HIS A 119 1.24 10.77 -14.37
CA HIS A 119 -0.15 10.65 -13.93
C HIS A 119 -0.48 9.25 -13.39
N ASP A 120 0.09 8.18 -13.92
CA ASP A 120 -0.09 6.80 -13.42
C ASP A 120 0.44 6.64 -11.99
N VAL A 121 1.56 7.31 -11.69
CA VAL A 121 2.19 7.31 -10.35
C VAL A 121 1.35 8.10 -9.37
N LEU A 122 0.84 9.26 -9.78
CA LEU A 122 -0.05 10.08 -8.94
C LEU A 122 -1.37 9.35 -8.63
N ALA A 123 -1.99 8.73 -9.64
CA ALA A 123 -3.19 7.92 -9.47
C ALA A 123 -2.94 6.73 -8.54
N GLY A 124 -1.81 6.03 -8.70
CA GLY A 124 -1.38 4.97 -7.79
C GLY A 124 -1.24 5.46 -6.35
N ASN A 125 -0.57 6.59 -6.13
CA ASN A 125 -0.41 7.16 -4.78
C ASN A 125 -1.75 7.52 -4.13
N VAL A 126 -2.70 8.07 -4.90
CA VAL A 126 -4.06 8.36 -4.42
C VAL A 126 -4.78 7.08 -4.00
N LEU A 127 -4.71 6.02 -4.80
CA LEU A 127 -5.26 4.71 -4.44
C LEU A 127 -4.64 4.16 -3.15
N GLY A 128 -3.31 4.29 -3.01
CA GLY A 128 -2.61 3.86 -1.80
C GLY A 128 -3.03 4.65 -0.55
N MET A 129 -3.30 5.95 -0.67
CA MET A 129 -3.84 6.77 0.41
C MET A 129 -5.24 6.32 0.82
N ILE A 130 -6.11 6.00 -0.15
CA ILE A 130 -7.46 5.46 0.11
C ILE A 130 -7.35 4.12 0.84
N GLY A 131 -6.49 3.22 0.37
CA GLY A 131 -6.23 1.93 1.02
C GLY A 131 -5.73 2.09 2.46
N ALA A 132 -4.77 2.99 2.70
CA ALA A 132 -4.30 3.31 4.04
C ALA A 132 -5.43 3.87 4.95
N GLY A 133 -6.32 4.68 4.38
CA GLY A 133 -7.52 5.18 5.06
C GLY A 133 -8.47 4.05 5.48
N LEU A 134 -8.75 3.10 4.58
CA LEU A 134 -9.55 1.91 4.87
C LEU A 134 -8.92 1.05 5.98
N GLY A 135 -7.60 0.84 5.91
CA GLY A 135 -6.87 0.14 6.97
C GLY A 135 -6.94 0.86 8.32
N ALA A 136 -6.90 2.19 8.32
CA ALA A 136 -7.07 2.98 9.53
C ALA A 136 -8.50 2.89 10.09
N LEU A 137 -9.53 2.86 9.24
CA LEU A 137 -10.92 2.66 9.66
C LEU A 137 -11.12 1.26 10.26
N ALA A 138 -10.59 0.22 9.62
CA ALA A 138 -10.62 -1.15 10.14
C ALA A 138 -9.95 -1.24 11.51
N ALA A 139 -8.79 -0.61 11.67
CA ALA A 139 -8.08 -0.54 12.95
C ALA A 139 -8.88 0.20 14.02
N ARG A 140 -9.59 1.29 13.66
CA ARG A 140 -10.47 2.03 14.58
C ARG A 140 -11.69 1.19 14.99
N ALA A 141 -12.32 0.49 14.06
CA ALA A 141 -13.45 -0.39 14.33
C ALA A 141 -13.05 -1.54 15.27
N LEU A 142 -11.86 -2.12 15.07
CA LEU A 142 -11.34 -3.18 15.92
C LEU A 142 -11.04 -2.67 17.34
N ARG A 143 -10.47 -1.47 17.49
CA ARG A 143 -10.27 -0.84 18.80
C ARG A 143 -11.59 -0.64 19.55
N ARG A 144 -12.66 -0.20 18.87
CA ARG A 144 -13.99 0.00 19.48
C ARG A 144 -14.56 -1.31 20.03
N ARG A 145 -14.46 -2.41 19.26
CA ARG A 145 -14.92 -3.73 19.70
C ARG A 145 -14.18 -4.23 20.93
N VAL A 146 -12.84 -4.10 20.96
CA VAL A 146 -12.04 -4.51 22.12
C VAL A 146 -12.44 -3.73 23.38
N SER A 147 -12.67 -2.41 23.27
CA SER A 147 -13.12 -1.61 24.42
C SER A 147 -14.52 -1.98 24.91
N GLU A 148 -15.44 -2.32 24.01
CA GLU A 148 -16.80 -2.73 24.37
C GLU A 148 -16.82 -4.07 25.12
N THR A 149 -15.99 -5.03 24.72
CA THR A 149 -15.87 -6.33 25.40
C THR A 149 -15.30 -6.19 26.82
N SER A 150 -14.33 -5.29 27.03
CA SER A 150 -13.77 -5.02 28.36
C SER A 150 -14.80 -4.44 29.35
N CYS A 151 -15.67 -3.53 28.90
CA CYS A 151 -16.75 -3.02 29.76
C CYS A 151 -17.82 -4.08 30.07
N ARG A 152 -18.05 -5.03 29.16
CA ARG A 152 -19.06 -6.10 29.36
C ARG A 152 -18.61 -7.21 30.31
N SER A 153 -17.29 -7.43 30.44
CA SER A 153 -16.72 -8.45 31.34
C SER A 153 -16.57 -7.97 32.79
N THR A 154 -16.75 -6.67 33.05
CA THR A 154 -16.59 -6.03 34.36
C THR A 154 -17.91 -5.58 35.00
N ALA A 155 -19.03 -5.82 34.31
CA ALA A 155 -20.39 -5.62 34.79
C ALA A 155 -21.01 -6.98 35.14
#